data_AF-A0A0A9YH70-F1
#
_entry.id   AF-A0A0A9YH70-F1
#
_cell.length_a   1.000
_cell.length_b   1.000
_cell.length_c   1.000
_cell.angle_alpha   90.00
_cell.angle_beta   90.00
_cell.angle_gamma   90.00
#
_symmetry.space_group_name_H-M   'P 1'
#
loop_
_entity.id
_entity.type
_entity.pdbx_description
1 polymer ?
#
loop_
_entity_poly.entity_id
_entity_poly.type
_entity_poly.pdbx_seq_one_letter_code
_entity_poly.pdbx_strand_id
1 'polypeptide(L)'
;MPDKRSRVNTLVGMNELARAGDLGKAVVAEALGTLFITYFGIMSCIALVPGNLVQISLCFGFVVMVSVQALGHVSGGNLNPAVTCGLLITGRITIIRAALYIAAQCLGAIGGA
;
A
#
# COMPACT_ATOMS: atom_id res chain seq x y z
N MET A 1 23.60 -22.63 13.56
CA MET A 1 22.59 -22.70 12.49
C MET A 1 21.26 -22.23 13.06
N PRO A 2 20.55 -21.26 12.46
CA PRO A 2 19.22 -20.88 12.93
C PRO A 2 18.22 -22.02 12.72
N ASP A 3 17.39 -22.24 13.74
CA ASP A 3 16.36 -23.28 13.78
C ASP A 3 15.32 -23.11 12.63
N LYS A 4 14.86 -24.23 12.08
CA LYS A 4 13.92 -24.28 10.95
C LYS A 4 12.59 -23.60 11.29
N ARG A 5 12.14 -23.69 12.55
CA ARG A 5 10.90 -23.04 13.03
C ARG A 5 11.08 -21.52 13.13
N SER A 6 12.26 -21.03 13.51
CA SER A 6 12.57 -19.59 13.53
C SER A 6 12.51 -18.93 12.14
N ARG A 7 12.99 -19.64 11.10
CA ARG A 7 12.86 -19.18 9.71
C ARG A 7 11.42 -19.07 9.24
N VAL A 8 10.59 -20.06 9.55
CA VAL A 8 9.17 -20.06 9.18
C VAL A 8 8.43 -18.91 9.85
N ASN A 9 8.66 -18.67 11.15
CA ASN A 9 8.01 -17.57 11.88
C ASN A 9 8.37 -16.19 11.31
N THR A 10 9.59 -16.04 10.80
CA THR A 10 10.06 -14.79 10.18
C THR A 10 9.46 -14.59 8.79
N LEU A 11 9.38 -15.65 7.97
CA LEU A 11 8.76 -15.60 6.65
C LEU A 11 7.25 -15.32 6.71
N VAL A 12 6.57 -15.99 7.65
CA VAL A 12 5.13 -15.81 7.87
C VAL A 12 4.84 -14.43 8.44
N GLY A 13 5.72 -13.90 9.30
CA GLY A 13 5.58 -12.59 9.93
C GLY A 13 5.00 -12.62 11.34
N MET A 14 5.10 -13.75 12.05
CA MET A 14 4.62 -13.87 13.43
C MET A 14 5.30 -12.87 14.38
N ASN A 15 6.54 -12.48 14.08
CA ASN A 15 7.27 -11.46 14.83
C ASN A 15 6.69 -10.05 14.64
N GLU A 16 5.98 -9.79 13.53
CA GLU A 16 5.36 -8.49 13.28
C GLU A 16 4.05 -8.32 14.05
N LEU A 17 3.33 -9.43 14.28
CA LEU A 17 2.15 -9.44 15.15
C LEU A 17 2.52 -9.09 16.61
N ALA A 18 3.71 -9.47 17.06
CA ALA A 18 4.21 -9.05 18.38
C ALA A 18 4.41 -7.51 18.47
N ARG A 19 4.53 -6.82 17.33
CA ARG A 19 4.61 -5.35 17.21
C ARG A 19 3.35 -4.79 16.55
N ALA A 20 2.19 -5.25 17.01
CA ALA A 20 0.88 -4.91 16.45
C ALA A 20 0.64 -3.40 16.29
N GLY A 21 1.19 -2.57 17.19
CA GLY A 21 1.04 -1.11 17.10
C GLY A 21 1.70 -0.49 15.86
N ASP A 22 2.91 -0.93 15.52
CA ASP A 22 3.65 -0.44 14.35
C ASP A 22 3.00 -0.97 13.05
N LEU A 23 2.57 -2.25 13.08
CA LEU A 23 1.87 -2.88 11.96
C LEU A 23 0.51 -2.20 11.70
N GLY A 24 -0.25 -1.88 12.75
CA GLY A 24 -1.53 -1.18 12.63
C GLY A 24 -1.39 0.19 11.97
N LYS A 25 -0.38 0.98 12.38
CA LYS A 25 -0.06 2.27 11.73
C LYS A 25 0.26 2.09 10.25
N ALA A 26 1.06 1.08 9.92
CA ALA A 26 1.43 0.78 8.54
C ALA A 26 0.21 0.36 7.68
N VAL A 27 -0.68 -0.46 8.23
CA VAL A 27 -1.93 -0.89 7.56
C VAL A 27 -2.85 0.31 7.30
N VAL A 28 -3.02 1.20 8.29
CA VAL A 28 -3.81 2.43 8.11
C VAL A 28 -3.17 3.36 7.09
N ALA A 29 -1.84 3.49 7.09
CA ALA A 29 -1.12 4.27 6.09
C ALA A 29 -1.33 3.73 4.66
N GLU A 30 -1.34 2.41 4.46
CA GLU A 30 -1.65 1.81 3.15
C GLU A 30 -3.10 2.09 2.72
N ALA A 31 -4.07 1.96 3.63
CA ALA A 31 -5.47 2.30 3.34
C ALA A 31 -5.65 3.77 2.94
N LEU A 32 -5.05 4.70 3.71
CA LEU A 32 -5.14 6.14 3.44
C LEU A 32 -4.45 6.54 2.15
N GLY A 33 -3.25 6.00 1.87
CA GLY A 33 -2.54 6.30 0.63
C GLY A 33 -3.29 5.78 -0.60
N THR A 34 -3.86 4.57 -0.54
CA THR A 34 -4.69 4.06 -1.65
C THR A 34 -6.01 4.83 -1.80
N LEU A 35 -6.62 5.27 -0.70
CA LEU A 35 -7.79 6.16 -0.73
C LEU A 35 -7.49 7.45 -1.49
N PHE A 36 -6.37 8.11 -1.19
CA PHE A 36 -6.00 9.35 -1.89
C PHE A 36 -5.73 9.12 -3.37
N ILE A 37 -5.03 8.06 -3.74
CA ILE A 37 -4.78 7.71 -5.15
C ILE A 37 -6.09 7.54 -5.90
N THR A 38 -7.04 6.78 -5.36
CA THR A 38 -8.33 6.55 -6.02
C THR A 38 -9.17 7.83 -6.07
N TYR A 39 -9.29 8.57 -4.96
CA TYR A 39 -10.11 9.77 -4.86
C TYR A 39 -9.65 10.87 -5.83
N PHE A 40 -8.40 11.29 -5.72
CA PHE A 40 -7.88 12.35 -6.59
C PHE A 40 -7.70 11.89 -8.03
N GLY A 41 -7.33 10.61 -8.23
CA GLY A 41 -7.20 10.02 -9.54
C GLY A 41 -8.53 10.02 -10.31
N ILE A 42 -9.59 9.48 -9.73
CA ILE A 42 -10.92 9.45 -10.36
C ILE A 42 -11.48 10.87 -10.54
N MET A 43 -11.29 11.76 -9.57
CA MET A 43 -11.70 13.17 -9.70
C MET A 43 -11.07 13.83 -10.93
N SER A 44 -9.80 13.55 -11.22
CA SER A 44 -9.12 14.09 -12.41
C SER A 44 -9.73 13.59 -13.73
N CYS A 45 -10.28 12.38 -13.74
CA CYS A 45 -10.93 11.80 -14.93
C CYS A 45 -12.31 12.42 -15.20
N ILE A 46 -13.04 12.82 -14.15
CA ILE A 46 -14.41 13.33 -14.26
C ILE A 46 -14.42 14.85 -14.48
N ALA A 47 -13.54 15.59 -13.80
CA ALA A 47 -13.58 17.05 -13.76
C ALA A 47 -13.18 17.75 -15.08
N LEU A 48 -12.62 17.02 -16.06
CA LEU A 48 -11.90 17.61 -17.19
C LEU A 48 -12.48 17.29 -18.56
N VAL A 49 -13.78 17.04 -18.73
CA VAL A 49 -14.34 16.72 -20.06
C VAL A 49 -14.31 17.96 -21.00
N PRO A 50 -13.64 17.92 -22.17
CA PRO A 50 -12.91 16.79 -22.79
C PRO A 50 -11.52 16.56 -22.17
N GLY A 51 -11.28 15.32 -21.69
CA GLY A 51 -10.16 14.96 -20.81
C GLY A 51 -8.77 15.24 -21.40
N ASN A 52 -7.94 16.01 -20.68
CA ASN A 52 -6.52 16.12 -21.00
C ASN A 52 -5.73 14.94 -20.38
N LEU A 53 -5.33 13.99 -21.23
CA LEU A 53 -4.61 12.77 -20.81
C LEU A 53 -3.29 13.07 -20.10
N VAL A 54 -2.59 14.14 -20.47
CA VAL A 54 -1.32 14.52 -19.82
C VAL A 54 -1.61 14.99 -18.40
N GLN A 55 -2.66 15.79 -18.21
CA GLN A 55 -3.05 16.28 -16.90
C GLN A 55 -3.55 15.14 -15.99
N ILE A 56 -4.35 14.21 -16.51
CA ILE A 56 -4.79 13.02 -15.77
C ILE A 56 -3.58 12.18 -15.34
N SER A 57 -2.65 11.91 -16.27
CA SER A 57 -1.43 11.14 -15.99
C SER A 57 -0.55 11.83 -14.92
N LEU A 58 -0.39 13.15 -15.01
CA LEU A 58 0.34 13.93 -14.02
C LEU A 58 -0.36 13.91 -12.65
N CYS A 59 -1.69 13.98 -12.61
CA CYS A 59 -2.45 13.92 -11.36
C CYS A 59 -2.22 12.60 -10.63
N PHE A 60 -2.38 11.46 -11.31
CA PHE A 60 -2.07 10.15 -10.73
C PHE A 60 -0.62 10.07 -10.25
N GLY A 61 0.33 10.53 -11.07
CA GLY A 61 1.75 10.53 -10.71
C GLY A 61 2.06 11.36 -9.47
N PHE A 62 1.53 12.58 -9.38
CA PHE A 62 1.76 13.46 -8.23
C PHE A 62 1.08 12.95 -6.96
N VAL A 63 -0.12 12.39 -7.05
CA VAL A 63 -0.80 11.83 -5.87
C VAL A 63 -0.04 10.64 -5.32
N VAL A 64 0.49 9.76 -6.17
CA VAL A 64 1.38 8.67 -5.75
C VAL A 64 2.64 9.24 -5.11
N MET A 65 3.30 10.21 -5.75
CA MET A 65 4.52 10.85 -5.22
C MET A 65 4.29 11.43 -3.81
N VAL A 66 3.24 12.24 -3.62
CA VAL A 66 2.91 12.85 -2.34
C VAL A 66 2.56 11.79 -1.30
N SER A 67 1.78 10.78 -1.68
CA SER A 67 1.38 9.71 -0.76
C SER A 67 2.58 8.89 -0.29
N VAL A 68 3.51 8.54 -1.18
CA VAL A 68 4.75 7.84 -0.82
C VAL A 68 5.67 8.73 0.01
N GLN A 69 5.81 10.01 -0.33
CA GLN A 69 6.62 10.95 0.46
C GLN A 69 6.08 11.12 1.89
N ALA A 70 4.75 11.16 2.04
CA ALA A 70 4.10 11.34 3.33
C ALA A 70 4.04 10.05 4.17
N LEU A 71 3.76 8.90 3.54
CA LEU A 71 3.41 7.66 4.25
C LEU A 71 4.45 6.54 4.07
N GLY A 72 5.37 6.68 3.12
CA GLY A 72 6.35 5.64 2.79
C GLY A 72 7.27 5.26 3.95
N HIS A 73 7.61 6.21 4.82
CA HIS A 73 8.42 5.93 6.02
C HIS A 73 7.67 5.11 7.09
N VAL A 74 6.34 5.04 7.01
CA VAL A 74 5.50 4.28 7.95
C VAL A 74 5.22 2.87 7.43
N SER A 75 4.81 2.74 6.16
CA SER A 75 4.37 1.45 5.60
C SER A 75 5.28 0.84 4.54
N GLY A 76 6.20 1.60 3.97
CA GLY A 76 6.91 1.26 2.74
C GLY A 76 6.24 1.82 1.47
N GLY A 77 5.01 2.33 1.57
CA GLY A 77 4.33 3.04 0.49
C GLY A 77 4.01 2.17 -0.71
N ASN A 78 3.51 0.95 -0.49
CA ASN A 78 3.15 0.06 -1.60
C ASN A 78 1.94 0.60 -2.35
N LEU A 79 0.91 1.01 -1.58
CA LEU A 79 -0.35 1.65 -1.99
C LEU A 79 -1.09 0.93 -3.13
N ASN A 80 -0.73 -0.33 -3.38
CA ASN A 80 -1.14 -1.11 -4.54
C ASN A 80 -0.99 -2.62 -4.24
N PRO A 81 -2.05 -3.42 -4.44
CA PRO A 81 -1.99 -4.86 -4.23
C PRO A 81 -0.96 -5.58 -5.10
N ALA A 82 -0.79 -5.16 -6.36
CA ALA A 82 0.18 -5.75 -7.29
C ALA A 82 1.63 -5.49 -6.85
N VAL A 83 1.92 -4.28 -6.37
CA VAL A 83 3.24 -3.93 -5.81
C VAL A 83 3.51 -4.77 -4.56
N THR A 84 2.51 -4.90 -3.69
CA THR A 84 2.58 -5.73 -2.48
C THR A 84 2.87 -7.20 -2.82
N CYS A 85 2.20 -7.75 -3.82
CA CYS A 85 2.49 -9.10 -4.32
C CYS A 85 3.91 -9.24 -4.89
N GLY A 86 4.39 -8.24 -5.65
CA GLY A 86 5.77 -8.24 -6.15
C GLY A 86 6.82 -8.25 -5.03
N LEU A 87 6.57 -7.46 -3.97
CA LEU A 87 7.44 -7.45 -2.80
C LEU A 87 7.35 -8.74 -1.97
N LEU A 88 6.18 -9.41 -1.97
CA LEU A 88 6.03 -10.71 -1.33
C LEU A 88 6.83 -11.79 -2.06
N ILE A 89 6.74 -11.86 -3.40
CA ILE A 89 7.46 -12.85 -4.23
C ILE A 89 8.98 -12.66 -4.10
N THR A 90 9.44 -11.41 -4.00
CA THR A 90 10.87 -11.09 -3.80
C THR A 90 11.33 -11.23 -2.34
N GLY A 91 10.44 -11.64 -1.42
CA GLY A 91 10.76 -11.85 -0.01
C GLY A 91 11.07 -10.58 0.77
N ARG A 92 10.63 -9.41 0.27
CA ARG A 92 10.83 -8.11 0.93
C ARG A 92 9.75 -7.77 1.95
N ILE A 93 8.60 -8.46 1.91
CA ILE A 93 7.56 -8.38 2.95
C ILE A 93 7.15 -9.76 3.41
N THR A 94 6.61 -9.83 4.63
CA THR A 94 6.07 -11.06 5.22
C THR A 94 4.69 -11.38 4.66
N ILE A 95 4.28 -12.65 4.73
CA ILE A 95 2.97 -13.10 4.22
C ILE A 95 1.81 -12.40 4.96
N ILE A 96 1.88 -12.29 6.29
CA ILE A 96 0.84 -11.63 7.09
C ILE A 96 0.72 -10.15 6.70
N ARG A 97 1.84 -9.43 6.62
CA ARG A 97 1.83 -8.01 6.23
C ARG A 97 1.27 -7.83 4.82
N ALA A 98 1.64 -8.70 3.88
CA ALA A 98 1.11 -8.68 2.52
C ALA A 98 -0.41 -8.80 2.49
N ALA A 99 -0.96 -9.78 3.21
CA ALA A 99 -2.41 -10.02 3.25
C ALA A 99 -3.15 -8.82 3.87
N LEU A 100 -2.64 -8.26 4.97
CA LEU A 100 -3.22 -7.08 5.62
C LEU A 100 -3.14 -5.84 4.73
N TYR A 101 -2.03 -5.63 4.04
CA TYR A 101 -1.86 -4.52 3.10
C TYR A 101 -2.84 -4.61 1.94
N ILE A 102 -2.98 -5.78 1.31
CA ILE A 102 -3.91 -5.97 0.20
C ILE A 102 -5.35 -5.68 0.65
N ALA A 103 -5.77 -6.20 1.80
CA ALA A 103 -7.10 -5.92 2.35
C ALA A 103 -7.30 -4.43 2.61
N ALA A 104 -6.32 -3.77 3.24
CA ALA A 104 -6.37 -2.34 3.54
C ALA A 104 -6.38 -1.47 2.28
N GLN A 105 -5.57 -1.80 1.27
CA GLN A 105 -5.54 -1.11 -0.02
C GLN A 105 -6.88 -1.26 -0.74
N CYS A 106 -7.48 -2.45 -0.76
CA CYS A 106 -8.81 -2.64 -1.36
C CYS A 106 -9.89 -1.83 -0.63
N LEU A 107 -9.89 -1.81 0.70
CA LEU A 107 -10.83 -1.00 1.49
C LEU A 107 -10.60 0.50 1.27
N GLY A 108 -9.35 0.94 1.21
CA GLY A 108 -8.97 2.32 0.90
C GLY A 108 -9.42 2.74 -0.49
N ALA A 109 -9.21 1.89 -1.50
CA ALA A 109 -9.68 2.12 -2.86
C ALA A 109 -11.21 2.23 -2.92
N ILE A 110 -11.94 1.36 -2.23
CA ILE A 110 -13.41 1.43 -2.15
C ILE A 110 -13.86 2.72 -1.46
N GLY A 111 -13.21 3.12 -0.36
CA GLY A 111 -13.56 4.34 0.36
C GLY A 111 -13.19 5.64 -0.38
N GLY A 112 -12.27 5.57 -1.34
CA GLY A 112 -11.87 6.69 -2.19
C GLY A 112 -12.61 6.78 -3.52
N ALA A 113 -13.33 5.73 -3.93
CA ALA A 113 -14.14 5.70 -5.15
C ALA A 113 -15.49 6.39 -4.92
#